data_AF-A0A562IDR4-F1
#
_entry.id   AF-A0A562IDR4-F1
#
_cell.length_a   1.000
_cell.length_b   1.000
_cell.length_c   1.000
_cell.angle_alpha   90.00
_cell.angle_beta   90.00
_cell.angle_gamma   90.00
#
_symmetry.space_group_name_H-M   'P 1'
#
loop_
_entity.id
_entity.type
_entity.pdbx_description
1 polymer ?
#
loop_
_entity_poly.entity_id
_entity_poly.type
_entity_poly.pdbx_seq_one_letter_code
_entity_poly.pdbx_strand_id
1 'polypeptide(L)'
;MSHETPATDRPLTTALAEAAATAGRAPSVHNTQPWRWRVLPDALELRMVRYPKLAVTDPEGRLLTLSCGAALHHARTALAAGGWTPVVERLPDPAEPELLARLTSMRHSGGDPDAMRLVQCVQARHTDRRPVSDEPVPPAAIDEITGAAAAEGARLQILGPDQVLALASAAGHAGAVEATDPQLREELAYWTSRAGTGTGLPPEVLPAQAPQTTVPAGTSGAPAPCRSGRATTARRRTGCSSATRTSPTAGYGPARRSRRRG
;
A
#
# COMPACT_ATOMS: atom_id res chain seq x y z
N MET A 1 -47.94 3.56 -0.49
CA MET A 1 -47.19 4.40 0.46
C MET A 1 -45.73 4.06 0.27
N SER A 2 -45.03 4.86 -0.54
CA SER A 2 -43.62 4.65 -0.85
C SER A 2 -42.81 5.05 0.38
N HIS A 3 -42.02 4.13 0.91
CA HIS A 3 -41.02 4.45 1.92
C HIS A 3 -39.91 5.24 1.22
N GLU A 4 -40.05 6.56 1.24
CA GLU A 4 -38.94 7.47 1.01
C GLU A 4 -38.11 7.45 2.30
N THR A 5 -37.06 6.62 2.31
CA THR A 5 -36.04 6.68 3.35
C THR A 5 -35.47 8.10 3.30
N PRO A 6 -35.58 8.92 4.37
CA PRO A 6 -34.99 10.24 4.34
C PRO A 6 -33.49 10.06 4.21
N ALA A 7 -32.91 10.56 3.12
CA ALA A 7 -31.48 10.73 3.01
C ALA A 7 -31.05 11.62 4.17
N THR A 8 -30.47 11.03 5.21
CA THR A 8 -30.03 11.75 6.39
C THR A 8 -29.06 12.82 5.94
N ASP A 9 -29.47 14.08 6.00
CA ASP A 9 -28.68 15.23 5.59
C ASP A 9 -27.42 15.26 6.47
N ARG A 10 -26.31 14.73 5.94
CA ARG A 10 -25.06 14.63 6.69
C ARG A 10 -24.43 16.02 6.69
N PRO A 11 -24.15 16.62 7.85
CA PRO A 11 -23.53 17.94 7.90
C PRO A 11 -22.24 17.96 7.09
N LEU A 12 -22.05 18.99 6.27
CA LEU A 12 -20.86 19.12 5.41
C LEU A 12 -19.56 18.99 6.20
N THR A 13 -19.49 19.60 7.38
CA THR A 13 -18.32 19.52 8.27
C THR A 13 -17.99 18.07 8.68
N THR A 14 -18.99 17.23 8.90
CA THR A 14 -18.81 15.80 9.16
C THR A 14 -18.23 15.09 7.94
N ALA A 15 -18.77 15.36 6.74
CA ALA A 15 -18.25 14.79 5.50
C ALA A 15 -16.79 15.21 5.24
N LEU A 16 -16.43 16.46 5.51
CA LEU A 16 -15.06 16.96 5.38
C LEU A 16 -14.10 16.29 6.37
N ALA A 17 -14.53 16.07 7.61
CA ALA A 17 -13.73 15.38 8.61
C ALA A 17 -13.52 13.90 8.26
N GLU A 18 -14.54 13.20 7.78
CA GLU A 18 -14.45 11.82 7.30
C GLU A 18 -13.53 11.70 6.06
N ALA A 19 -13.58 12.68 5.16
CA ALA A 19 -12.69 12.74 4.01
C ALA A 19 -11.23 12.89 4.44
N ALA A 20 -10.94 13.76 5.40
CA ALA A 20 -9.61 13.91 5.98
C ALA A 20 -9.12 12.62 6.67
N ALA A 21 -10.01 11.93 7.39
CA ALA A 21 -9.68 10.65 8.04
C ALA A 21 -9.37 9.55 7.00
N THR A 22 -10.17 9.46 5.92
CA THR A 22 -9.94 8.52 4.82
C THR A 22 -8.63 8.82 4.09
N ALA A 23 -8.32 10.11 3.91
CA ALA A 23 -7.04 10.55 3.33
C ALA A 23 -5.82 10.09 4.11
N GLY A 24 -5.93 9.90 5.43
CA GLY A 24 -4.87 9.36 6.27
C GLY A 24 -4.43 7.93 5.91
N ARG A 25 -5.23 7.19 5.13
CA ARG A 25 -4.89 5.83 4.65
C ARG A 25 -4.05 5.82 3.37
N ALA A 26 -3.80 6.99 2.78
CA ALA A 26 -3.01 7.11 1.57
C ALA A 26 -1.58 6.58 1.78
N PRO A 27 -0.98 5.96 0.75
CA PRO A 27 0.44 5.62 0.80
C PRO A 27 1.29 6.90 0.81
N SER A 28 2.43 6.84 1.47
CA SER A 28 3.43 7.92 1.48
C SER A 28 4.84 7.35 1.50
N VAL A 29 5.80 8.15 1.02
CA VAL A 29 7.23 7.84 1.12
C VAL A 29 7.57 7.48 2.56
N HIS A 30 8.18 6.32 2.78
CA HIS A 30 8.48 5.74 4.09
C HIS A 30 7.35 5.75 5.12
N ASN A 31 6.09 5.82 4.67
CA ASN A 31 4.94 6.04 5.55
C ASN A 31 5.09 7.28 6.46
N THR A 32 5.68 8.36 5.92
CA THR A 32 5.89 9.64 6.62
C THR A 32 4.59 10.40 6.86
N GLN A 33 3.55 10.15 6.07
CA GLN A 33 2.24 10.83 6.12
C GLN A 33 2.38 12.36 6.18
N PRO A 34 3.01 13.00 5.18
CA PRO A 34 3.50 14.37 5.28
C PRO A 34 2.42 15.42 4.96
N TRP A 35 1.20 15.16 5.42
CA TRP A 35 0.05 16.01 5.21
C TRP A 35 -0.54 16.48 6.54
N ARG A 36 -1.08 17.69 6.52
CA ARG A 36 -1.92 18.23 7.57
C ARG A 36 -3.21 18.74 6.94
N TRP A 37 -4.32 18.17 7.39
CA TRP A 37 -5.64 18.61 6.98
C TRP A 37 -6.18 19.67 7.92
N ARG A 38 -6.75 20.73 7.37
CA ARG A 38 -7.53 21.72 8.12
C ARG A 38 -8.97 21.67 7.63
N VAL A 39 -9.87 21.26 8.51
CA VAL A 39 -11.31 21.25 8.26
C VAL A 39 -11.86 22.62 8.63
N LEU A 40 -12.48 23.29 7.66
CA LEU A 40 -13.19 24.55 7.81
C LEU A 40 -14.71 24.29 7.69
N PRO A 41 -15.58 25.26 8.02
CA PRO A 41 -17.02 25.09 7.91
C PRO A 41 -17.50 24.66 6.51
N ASP A 42 -16.86 25.16 5.45
CA ASP A 42 -17.25 25.00 4.05
C ASP A 42 -16.09 24.56 3.13
N ALA A 43 -14.93 24.25 3.71
CA ALA A 43 -13.72 23.94 2.95
C ALA A 43 -12.83 22.91 3.65
N LEU A 44 -11.98 22.26 2.86
CA LEU A 44 -10.93 21.38 3.34
C LEU A 44 -9.59 21.79 2.73
N GLU A 45 -8.60 22.08 3.57
CA GLU A 45 -7.27 22.47 3.12
C GLU A 45 -6.27 21.35 3.37
N LEU A 46 -5.49 21.02 2.35
CA LEU A 46 -4.36 20.11 2.40
C LEU A 46 -3.07 20.92 2.50
N ARG A 47 -2.36 20.76 3.61
CA ARG A 47 -1.03 21.36 3.79
C ARG A 47 0.06 20.29 3.82
N MET A 48 1.18 20.61 3.21
CA MET A 48 2.43 19.86 3.31
C MET A 48 3.04 20.02 4.71
N VAL A 49 3.60 18.93 5.24
CA VAL A 49 4.46 18.94 6.43
C VAL A 49 5.84 18.44 6.04
N ARG A 50 6.85 19.31 6.16
CA ARG A 50 8.25 18.96 5.87
C ARG A 50 8.85 18.21 7.05
N TYR A 51 9.60 17.14 6.76
CA TYR A 51 10.38 16.40 7.73
C TYR A 51 11.87 16.58 7.45
N PRO A 52 12.68 17.05 8.43
CA PRO A 52 14.12 17.13 8.26
C PRO A 52 14.75 15.77 7.94
N LYS A 53 14.20 14.69 8.53
CA LYS A 53 14.59 13.31 8.29
C LYS A 53 14.00 12.74 6.98
N LEU A 54 13.86 13.55 5.93
CA LEU A 54 13.55 13.10 4.56
C LEU A 54 14.37 13.90 3.53
N ALA A 55 15.22 14.83 3.97
CA ALA A 55 15.89 15.78 3.09
C ALA A 55 17.00 15.14 2.25
N VAL A 56 17.50 13.97 2.66
CA VAL A 56 18.53 13.24 1.89
C VAL A 56 17.86 12.42 0.79
N THR A 57 16.78 11.69 1.09
CA THR A 57 16.04 10.90 0.10
C THR A 57 15.22 11.76 -0.86
N ASP A 58 14.69 12.89 -0.39
CA ASP A 58 13.78 13.75 -1.17
C ASP A 58 14.16 15.25 -1.03
N PRO A 59 15.35 15.66 -1.51
CA PRO A 59 15.85 17.02 -1.34
C PRO A 59 14.94 18.08 -1.96
N GLU A 60 14.30 17.79 -3.10
CA GLU A 60 13.35 18.71 -3.72
C GLU A 60 11.90 18.56 -3.22
N GLY A 61 11.61 17.62 -2.32
CA GLY A 61 10.25 17.40 -1.79
C GLY A 61 9.25 16.82 -2.79
N ARG A 62 9.74 16.14 -3.85
CA ARG A 62 8.90 15.54 -4.91
C ARG A 62 8.13 14.34 -4.40
N LEU A 63 8.78 13.42 -3.68
CA LEU A 63 8.14 12.23 -3.13
C LEU A 63 7.12 12.60 -2.05
N LEU A 64 7.43 13.64 -1.28
CA LEU A 64 6.54 14.24 -0.31
C LEU A 64 5.30 14.83 -1.01
N THR A 65 5.47 15.63 -2.05
CA THR A 65 4.36 16.18 -2.85
C THR A 65 3.48 15.08 -3.44
N LEU A 66 4.08 14.02 -4.01
CA LEU A 66 3.35 12.86 -4.53
C LEU A 66 2.54 12.15 -3.44
N SER A 67 3.11 12.03 -2.24
CA SER A 67 2.42 11.46 -1.07
C SER A 67 1.18 12.29 -0.70
N CYS A 68 1.30 13.62 -0.66
CA CYS A 68 0.17 14.52 -0.46
C CYS A 68 -0.88 14.42 -1.59
N GLY A 69 -0.44 14.24 -2.84
CA GLY A 69 -1.33 13.99 -3.97
C GLY A 69 -2.18 12.73 -3.81
N ALA A 70 -1.58 11.65 -3.29
CA ALA A 70 -2.32 10.43 -2.96
C ALA A 70 -3.37 10.67 -1.86
N ALA A 71 -3.01 11.43 -0.82
CA ALA A 71 -3.95 11.83 0.24
C ALA A 71 -5.10 12.70 -0.31
N LEU A 72 -4.80 13.64 -1.22
CA LEU A 72 -5.81 14.46 -1.90
C LEU A 72 -6.79 13.60 -2.70
N HIS A 73 -6.29 12.60 -3.42
CA HIS A 73 -7.14 11.67 -4.17
C HIS A 73 -8.07 10.88 -3.22
N HIS A 74 -7.57 10.38 -2.09
CA HIS A 74 -8.40 9.69 -1.10
C HIS A 74 -9.47 10.60 -0.48
N ALA A 75 -9.14 11.86 -0.18
CA ALA A 75 -10.14 12.84 0.30
C ALA A 75 -11.25 13.08 -0.74
N ARG A 76 -10.89 13.31 -2.01
CA ARG A 76 -11.85 13.47 -3.12
C ARG A 76 -12.75 12.24 -3.29
N THR A 77 -12.17 11.05 -3.20
CA THR A 77 -12.89 9.78 -3.31
C THR A 77 -13.90 9.63 -2.16
N ALA A 78 -13.50 9.96 -0.93
CA ALA A 78 -14.39 9.90 0.23
C ALA A 78 -15.55 10.92 0.14
N LEU A 79 -15.27 12.14 -0.33
CA LEU A 79 -16.30 13.15 -0.58
C LEU A 79 -17.30 12.67 -1.64
N ALA A 80 -16.82 12.14 -2.77
CA ALA A 80 -17.67 11.62 -3.84
C ALA A 80 -18.54 10.44 -3.37
N ALA A 81 -18.00 9.53 -2.55
CA ALA A 81 -18.76 8.45 -1.94
C ALA A 81 -19.86 8.97 -1.00
N GLY A 82 -19.59 10.09 -0.30
CA GLY A 82 -20.56 10.81 0.53
C GLY A 82 -21.49 11.74 -0.24
N GLY A 83 -21.42 11.75 -1.57
CA GLY A 83 -22.28 12.55 -2.46
C GLY A 83 -21.86 13.99 -2.66
N TRP A 84 -20.65 14.37 -2.24
CA TRP A 84 -20.10 15.71 -2.36
C TRP A 84 -19.08 15.81 -3.49
N THR A 85 -19.28 16.78 -4.37
CA THR A 85 -18.32 17.13 -5.44
C THR A 85 -17.67 18.48 -5.12
N PRO A 86 -16.38 18.51 -4.78
CA PRO A 86 -15.65 19.75 -4.52
C PRO A 86 -15.13 20.40 -5.80
N VAL A 87 -14.95 21.73 -5.78
CA VAL A 87 -13.97 22.40 -6.63
C VAL A 87 -12.60 22.25 -5.98
N VAL A 88 -11.61 21.78 -6.74
CA VAL A 88 -10.25 21.50 -6.24
C VAL A 88 -9.27 22.52 -6.83
N GLU A 89 -8.82 23.45 -5.99
CA GLU A 89 -7.78 24.41 -6.34
C GLU A 89 -6.44 23.91 -5.82
N ARG A 90 -5.44 23.77 -6.71
CA ARG A 90 -4.10 23.25 -6.38
C ARG A 90 -3.12 24.42 -6.32
N LEU A 91 -2.28 24.45 -5.30
CA LEU A 91 -1.33 25.54 -5.02
C LEU A 91 -2.03 26.93 -5.10
N PRO A 92 -3.11 27.14 -4.32
CA PRO A 92 -3.96 28.32 -4.46
C PRO A 92 -3.25 29.62 -4.07
N ASP A 93 -2.18 29.56 -3.29
CA ASP A 93 -1.45 30.74 -2.83
C ASP A 93 0.07 30.56 -3.00
N PRO A 94 0.71 31.28 -3.94
CA PRO A 94 2.16 31.25 -4.12
C PRO A 94 2.97 31.73 -2.90
N ALA A 95 2.37 32.52 -2.00
CA ALA A 95 3.01 32.95 -0.76
C ALA A 95 2.94 31.88 0.35
N GLU A 96 2.09 30.88 0.19
CA GLU A 96 1.97 29.73 1.10
C GLU A 96 2.28 28.41 0.38
N PRO A 97 3.55 28.11 0.07
CA PRO A 97 3.92 26.93 -0.70
C PRO A 97 3.57 25.60 0.00
N GLU A 98 3.38 25.61 1.33
CA GLU A 98 2.87 24.44 2.04
C GLU A 98 1.37 24.20 1.82
N LEU A 99 0.58 25.18 1.36
CA LEU A 99 -0.84 24.98 1.03
C LEU A 99 -0.95 24.33 -0.35
N LEU A 100 -1.03 23.00 -0.39
CA LEU A 100 -1.01 22.24 -1.64
C LEU A 100 -2.35 22.20 -2.36
N ALA A 101 -3.44 22.16 -1.62
CA ALA A 101 -4.78 22.17 -2.20
C ALA A 101 -5.83 22.74 -1.25
N ARG A 102 -6.86 23.35 -1.83
CA ARG A 102 -8.08 23.78 -1.15
C ARG A 102 -9.29 23.21 -1.90
N LEU A 103 -10.16 22.53 -1.16
CA LEU A 103 -11.42 21.98 -1.66
C LEU A 103 -12.55 22.86 -1.15
N THR A 104 -13.34 23.44 -2.05
CA THR A 104 -14.42 24.41 -1.76
C THR A 104 -15.66 24.11 -2.61
N SER A 105 -16.69 24.95 -2.47
CA SER A 105 -17.88 24.97 -3.35
C SER A 105 -18.53 23.59 -3.51
N MET A 106 -18.73 22.94 -2.37
CA MET A 106 -19.20 21.56 -2.26
C MET A 106 -20.62 21.43 -2.81
N ARG A 107 -20.79 20.67 -3.91
CA ARG A 107 -22.10 20.37 -4.47
C ARG A 107 -22.54 18.99 -4.02
N HIS A 108 -23.73 18.88 -3.43
CA HIS A 108 -24.31 17.59 -3.09
C HIS A 108 -25.14 17.07 -4.27
N SER A 109 -24.76 15.91 -4.82
CA SER A 109 -25.41 15.30 -5.99
C SER A 109 -25.79 13.83 -5.82
N GLY A 110 -25.65 13.30 -4.58
CA GLY A 110 -25.85 11.89 -4.28
C GLY A 110 -24.55 11.08 -4.40
N GLY A 111 -24.43 10.02 -3.61
CA GLY A 111 -23.20 9.22 -3.53
C GLY A 111 -22.86 8.52 -4.84
N ASP A 112 -21.60 8.61 -5.25
CA ASP A 112 -21.06 7.90 -6.42
C ASP A 112 -20.77 6.43 -6.05
N PRO A 113 -21.46 5.44 -6.67
CA PRO A 113 -21.24 4.02 -6.38
C PRO A 113 -19.81 3.55 -6.63
N ASP A 114 -19.12 4.09 -7.63
CA ASP A 114 -17.72 3.74 -7.90
C ASP A 114 -16.81 4.29 -6.83
N ALA A 115 -17.04 5.53 -6.39
CA ALA A 115 -16.32 6.11 -5.26
C ALA A 115 -16.56 5.33 -3.96
N MET A 116 -17.79 4.86 -3.71
CA MET A 116 -18.10 4.01 -2.55
C MET A 116 -17.29 2.71 -2.57
N ARG A 117 -17.19 2.06 -3.73
CA ARG A 117 -16.35 0.86 -3.91
C ARG A 117 -14.86 1.18 -3.67
N LEU A 118 -14.37 2.29 -4.21
CA LEU A 118 -12.98 2.72 -4.00
C LEU A 118 -12.67 3.01 -2.53
N VAL A 119 -13.59 3.60 -1.77
CA VAL A 119 -13.42 3.79 -0.32
C VAL A 119 -13.24 2.45 0.40
N GLN A 120 -13.95 1.39 0.00
CA GLN A 120 -13.72 0.04 0.55
C GLN A 120 -12.32 -0.48 0.20
N CYS A 121 -11.86 -0.27 -1.04
CA CYS A 121 -10.51 -0.64 -1.47
C CYS A 121 -9.43 0.12 -0.67
N VAL A 122 -9.64 1.41 -0.36
CA VAL A 122 -8.71 2.19 0.48
C VAL A 122 -8.50 1.54 1.85
N GLN A 123 -9.53 0.91 2.42
CA GLN A 123 -9.41 0.22 3.72
C GLN A 123 -8.62 -1.08 3.66
N ALA A 124 -8.70 -1.80 2.54
CA ALA A 124 -8.01 -3.08 2.34
C ALA A 124 -6.59 -2.93 1.79
N ARG A 125 -6.29 -1.79 1.15
CA ARG A 125 -5.00 -1.54 0.48
C ARG A 125 -3.85 -1.56 1.48
N HIS A 126 -2.81 -2.31 1.13
CA HIS A 126 -1.52 -2.30 1.81
C HIS A 126 -0.40 -2.44 0.77
N THR A 127 0.81 -2.03 1.13
CA THR A 127 1.98 -2.24 0.27
C THR A 127 2.51 -3.65 0.53
N ASP A 128 2.39 -4.53 -0.44
CA ASP A 128 3.00 -5.86 -0.41
C ASP A 128 4.41 -5.79 -1.01
N ARG A 129 5.41 -6.26 -0.27
CA ARG A 129 6.82 -6.32 -0.69
C ARG A 129 7.33 -7.74 -0.89
N ARG A 130 6.43 -8.73 -0.82
CA ARG A 130 6.76 -10.12 -1.14
C ARG A 130 6.99 -10.28 -2.65
N PRO A 131 7.73 -11.30 -3.08
CA PRO A 131 7.81 -11.64 -4.50
C PRO A 131 6.41 -11.80 -5.10
N VAL A 132 6.20 -11.22 -6.27
CA VAL A 132 4.96 -11.37 -7.05
C VAL A 132 4.94 -12.75 -7.72
N SER A 133 3.74 -13.27 -8.01
CA SER A 133 3.59 -14.50 -8.77
C SER A 133 3.89 -14.28 -10.25
N ASP A 134 4.17 -15.37 -10.98
CA ASP A 134 4.30 -15.36 -12.44
C ASP A 134 2.93 -15.40 -13.16
N GLU A 135 1.83 -15.17 -12.42
CA GLU A 135 0.48 -15.16 -12.99
C GLU A 135 0.30 -13.91 -13.86
N PRO A 136 -0.06 -14.07 -15.15
CA PRO A 136 -0.28 -12.92 -16.02
C PRO A 136 -1.45 -12.06 -15.54
N VAL A 137 -1.25 -10.75 -15.47
CA VAL A 137 -2.34 -9.81 -15.22
C VAL A 137 -3.26 -9.79 -16.46
N PRO A 138 -4.59 -9.99 -16.30
CA PRO A 138 -5.51 -9.97 -17.43
C PRO A 138 -5.45 -8.64 -18.20
N PRO A 139 -5.49 -8.63 -19.55
CA PRO A 139 -5.44 -7.40 -20.35
C PRO A 139 -6.50 -6.37 -19.95
N ALA A 140 -7.73 -6.81 -19.68
CA ALA A 140 -8.80 -5.92 -19.23
C ALA A 140 -8.47 -5.18 -17.92
N ALA A 141 -7.76 -5.84 -16.99
CA ALA A 141 -7.32 -5.18 -15.76
C ALA A 141 -6.23 -4.13 -16.03
N ILE A 142 -5.33 -4.39 -16.98
CA ILE A 142 -4.34 -3.40 -17.42
C ILE A 142 -5.02 -2.19 -18.07
N ASP A 143 -6.05 -2.42 -18.89
CA ASP A 143 -6.83 -1.35 -19.51
C ASP A 143 -7.56 -0.50 -18.45
N GLU A 144 -8.17 -1.13 -17.45
CA GLU A 144 -8.81 -0.42 -16.33
C GLU A 144 -7.81 0.44 -15.54
N ILE A 145 -6.63 -0.09 -15.22
CA ILE A 145 -5.58 0.66 -14.50
C ILE A 145 -5.06 1.82 -15.38
N THR A 146 -4.90 1.59 -16.69
CA THR A 146 -4.48 2.61 -17.65
C THR A 146 -5.50 3.74 -17.73
N GLY A 147 -6.79 3.40 -17.81
CA GLY A 147 -7.90 4.36 -17.80
C GLY A 147 -7.94 5.18 -16.50
N ALA A 148 -7.75 4.53 -15.34
CA ALA A 148 -7.72 5.20 -14.05
C ALA A 148 -6.55 6.20 -13.95
N ALA A 149 -5.36 5.84 -14.45
CA ALA A 149 -4.21 6.75 -14.50
C ALA A 149 -4.48 7.96 -15.42
N ALA A 150 -5.03 7.70 -16.62
CA ALA A 150 -5.35 8.75 -17.59
C ALA A 150 -6.41 9.73 -17.06
N ALA A 151 -7.42 9.24 -16.32
CA ALA A 151 -8.44 10.07 -15.70
C ALA A 151 -7.87 11.08 -14.68
N GLU A 152 -6.74 10.76 -14.04
CA GLU A 152 -6.01 11.64 -13.13
C GLU A 152 -4.86 12.41 -13.84
N GLY A 153 -4.79 12.36 -15.17
CA GLY A 153 -3.79 13.07 -15.97
C GLY A 153 -2.39 12.45 -15.95
N ALA A 154 -2.26 11.21 -15.47
CA ALA A 154 -1.01 10.47 -15.45
C ALA A 154 -0.87 9.57 -16.69
N ARG A 155 0.38 9.34 -17.12
CA ARG A 155 0.70 8.33 -18.13
C ARG A 155 1.20 7.06 -17.46
N LEU A 156 0.58 5.94 -17.78
CA LEU A 156 1.05 4.61 -17.39
C LEU A 156 1.81 3.98 -18.56
N GLN A 157 2.97 3.39 -18.27
CA GLN A 157 3.75 2.63 -19.25
C GLN A 157 3.94 1.20 -18.74
N ILE A 158 3.52 0.23 -19.56
CA ILE A 158 3.78 -1.18 -19.32
C ILE A 158 5.15 -1.52 -19.89
N LEU A 159 6.02 -2.06 -19.03
CA LEU A 159 7.40 -2.42 -19.41
C LEU A 159 7.44 -3.83 -20.00
N GLY A 160 8.12 -3.98 -21.14
CA GLY A 160 8.46 -5.29 -21.68
C GLY A 160 9.61 -5.97 -20.91
N PRO A 161 9.87 -7.27 -21.15
CA PRO A 161 10.89 -8.03 -20.42
C PRO A 161 12.29 -7.35 -20.40
N ASP A 162 12.76 -6.83 -21.52
CA ASP A 162 14.07 -6.16 -21.61
C ASP A 162 14.10 -4.85 -20.81
N GLN A 163 12.99 -4.11 -20.78
CA GLN A 163 12.87 -2.88 -20.00
C GLN A 163 12.82 -3.17 -18.50
N VAL A 164 12.20 -4.29 -18.10
CA VAL A 164 12.20 -4.76 -16.71
C VAL A 164 13.63 -5.11 -16.27
N LEU A 165 14.40 -5.79 -17.12
CA LEU A 165 15.82 -6.08 -16.84
C LEU A 165 16.64 -4.80 -16.68
N ALA A 166 16.46 -3.83 -17.59
CA ALA A 166 17.13 -2.54 -17.50
C ALA A 166 16.78 -1.76 -16.22
N LEU A 167 15.49 -1.74 -15.85
CA LEU A 167 15.02 -1.10 -14.62
C LEU A 167 15.64 -1.75 -13.37
N ALA A 168 15.66 -3.07 -13.31
CA ALA A 168 16.23 -3.78 -12.17
C ALA A 168 17.76 -3.59 -12.08
N SER A 169 18.47 -3.52 -13.21
CA SER A 169 19.90 -3.16 -13.21
C SER A 169 20.12 -1.74 -12.68
N ALA A 170 19.30 -0.77 -13.10
CA ALA A 170 19.38 0.61 -12.62
C ALA A 170 19.06 0.71 -11.12
N ALA A 171 18.00 0.03 -10.66
CA ALA A 171 17.61 -0.03 -9.26
C ALA A 171 18.69 -0.69 -8.39
N GLY A 172 19.31 -1.77 -8.88
CA GLY A 172 20.43 -2.43 -8.19
C GLY A 172 21.66 -1.53 -8.07
N HIS A 173 21.98 -0.75 -9.11
CA HIS A 173 23.07 0.24 -9.06
C HIS A 173 22.76 1.37 -8.07
N ALA A 174 21.55 1.94 -8.13
CA ALA A 174 21.10 2.96 -7.18
C ALA A 174 21.20 2.44 -5.73
N GLY A 175 20.65 1.25 -5.45
CA GLY A 175 20.73 0.64 -4.12
C GLY A 175 22.17 0.41 -3.63
N ALA A 176 23.10 0.08 -4.52
CA ALA A 176 24.52 -0.06 -4.15
C ALA A 176 25.15 1.30 -3.78
N VAL A 177 24.82 2.37 -4.50
CA VAL A 177 25.27 3.74 -4.16
C VAL A 177 24.67 4.17 -2.83
N GLU A 178 23.36 4.05 -2.67
CA GLU A 178 22.62 4.39 -1.44
C GLU A 178 23.14 3.63 -0.22
N ALA A 179 23.50 2.35 -0.37
CA ALA A 179 24.06 1.53 0.71
C ALA A 179 25.44 2.02 1.18
N THR A 180 26.20 2.74 0.34
CA THR A 180 27.49 3.31 0.74
C THR A 180 27.36 4.70 1.35
N ASP A 181 26.24 5.39 1.14
CA ASP A 181 25.98 6.72 1.68
C ASP A 181 25.59 6.65 3.18
N PRO A 182 26.38 7.24 4.10
CA PRO A 182 26.05 7.23 5.51
C PRO A 182 24.80 8.03 5.87
N GLN A 183 24.49 9.11 5.14
CA GLN A 183 23.34 9.97 5.43
C GLN A 183 22.03 9.27 5.05
N LEU A 184 22.00 8.64 3.86
CA LEU A 184 20.84 7.84 3.43
C LEU A 184 20.61 6.63 4.34
N ARG A 185 21.68 5.94 4.75
CA ARG A 185 21.56 4.82 5.71
C ARG A 185 20.97 5.26 7.04
N GLU A 186 21.39 6.41 7.58
CA GLU A 186 20.85 6.94 8.83
C GLU A 186 19.36 7.30 8.67
N GLU A 187 19.01 7.96 7.56
CA GLU A 187 17.62 8.35 7.27
C GLU A 187 16.71 7.12 7.09
N LEU A 188 17.16 6.11 6.35
CA LEU A 188 16.42 4.87 6.18
C LEU A 188 16.26 4.14 7.51
N ALA A 189 17.32 4.00 8.29
CA ALA A 189 17.28 3.39 9.62
C ALA A 189 16.31 4.11 10.56
N TYR A 190 16.26 5.45 10.49
CA TYR A 190 15.28 6.25 11.22
C TYR A 190 13.85 5.84 10.84
N TRP A 191 13.50 5.76 9.56
CA TRP A 191 12.14 5.42 9.16
C TRP A 191 11.76 3.96 9.36
N THR A 192 12.71 3.03 9.28
CA THR A 192 12.46 1.59 9.49
C THR A 192 12.44 1.17 10.96
N SER A 193 12.90 2.03 11.88
CA SER A 193 12.92 1.74 13.33
C SER A 193 11.67 2.23 14.07
N ARG A 194 10.78 2.99 13.41
CA ARG A 194 9.62 3.66 14.02
C ARG A 194 8.38 2.79 14.24
N ALA A 195 8.57 1.52 14.56
CA ALA A 195 7.47 0.62 14.89
C ALA A 195 6.55 1.23 15.98
N GLY A 196 5.24 1.28 15.73
CA GLY A 196 4.24 1.70 16.72
C GLY A 196 3.96 3.20 16.85
N THR A 197 4.65 4.09 16.12
CA THR A 197 4.39 5.55 16.21
C THR A 197 3.32 6.06 15.23
N GLY A 198 2.66 5.17 14.51
CA GLY A 198 1.72 5.51 13.43
C GLY A 198 2.39 5.97 12.14
N THR A 199 3.66 6.38 12.18
CA THR A 199 4.51 6.76 11.02
C THR A 199 5.73 5.86 10.91
N GLY A 200 6.34 5.81 9.73
CA GLY A 200 7.48 4.93 9.46
C GLY A 200 7.06 3.52 9.04
N LEU A 201 8.05 2.71 8.68
CA LEU A 201 7.87 1.34 8.23
C LEU A 201 8.13 0.39 9.39
N PRO A 202 7.12 -0.36 9.87
CA PRO A 202 7.35 -1.33 10.92
C PRO A 202 8.06 -2.59 10.36
N PRO A 203 8.82 -3.34 11.17
CA PRO A 203 9.62 -4.48 10.68
C PRO A 203 8.83 -5.52 9.91
N GLU A 204 7.57 -5.76 10.27
CA GLU A 204 6.69 -6.74 9.63
C GLU A 204 6.35 -6.45 8.16
N VAL A 205 6.50 -5.20 7.70
CA VAL A 205 6.29 -4.85 6.27
C VAL A 205 7.58 -4.85 5.46
N LEU A 206 8.71 -5.14 6.10
CA LEU A 206 10.02 -5.26 5.46
C LEU A 206 10.31 -6.75 5.25
N PRO A 207 10.61 -7.19 4.03
CA PRO A 207 10.95 -8.59 3.80
C PRO A 207 12.29 -8.89 4.48
N ALA A 208 12.38 -10.06 5.13
CA ALA A 208 13.59 -10.49 5.85
C ALA A 208 14.83 -10.66 4.94
N GLN A 209 14.59 -10.84 3.65
CA GLN A 209 15.59 -10.86 2.58
C GLN A 209 15.07 -10.02 1.43
N ALA A 210 15.96 -9.34 0.70
CA ALA A 210 15.57 -8.69 -0.54
C ALA A 210 14.88 -9.73 -1.44
N PRO A 211 13.66 -9.45 -1.96
CA PRO A 211 12.97 -10.40 -2.80
C PRO A 211 13.87 -10.76 -3.98
N GLN A 212 14.16 -12.05 -4.12
CA GLN A 212 14.87 -12.57 -5.28
C GLN A 212 13.90 -12.45 -6.45
N THR A 213 13.98 -11.36 -7.19
CA THR A 213 13.20 -11.17 -8.41
C THR A 213 13.74 -12.06 -9.52
N THR A 214 12.92 -12.38 -10.51
CA THR A 214 13.35 -13.06 -11.75
C THR A 214 14.39 -12.27 -12.55
N VAL A 215 14.64 -11.01 -12.18
CA VAL A 215 15.85 -10.30 -12.60
C VAL A 215 17.01 -10.65 -11.66
N PRO A 216 18.14 -11.18 -12.17
CA PRO A 216 19.32 -11.44 -11.36
C PRO A 216 19.80 -10.14 -10.72
N ALA A 217 19.71 -10.02 -9.40
CA ALA A 217 20.51 -9.06 -8.67
C ALA A 217 21.97 -9.46 -8.90
N GLY A 218 22.74 -8.62 -9.60
CA GLY A 218 24.17 -8.83 -9.77
C GLY A 218 24.80 -9.11 -8.41
N THR A 219 25.49 -10.24 -8.29
CA THR A 219 26.15 -10.66 -7.06
C THR A 219 27.28 -9.70 -6.72
N SER A 220 27.02 -8.71 -5.89
CA SER A 220 28.04 -7.99 -5.14
C SER A 220 28.16 -8.64 -3.77
N GLY A 221 29.34 -9.17 -3.48
CA GLY A 221 29.60 -10.19 -2.46
C GLY A 221 29.04 -9.89 -1.08
N ALA A 222 28.37 -10.92 -0.51
CA ALA A 222 28.12 -10.96 0.92
C ALA A 222 29.45 -11.07 1.68
N PRO A 223 29.65 -10.35 2.80
CA PRO A 223 30.73 -10.69 3.71
C PRO A 223 30.40 -12.04 4.35
N ALA A 224 31.36 -12.96 4.30
CA ALA A 224 31.22 -14.32 4.83
C ALA A 224 30.84 -14.29 6.32
N PRO A 225 29.92 -15.16 6.79
CA PRO A 225 29.72 -15.34 8.22
C PRO A 225 30.97 -15.96 8.85
N CYS A 226 31.55 -15.25 9.82
CA CYS A 226 32.61 -15.75 10.68
C CYS A 226 32.22 -17.12 11.26
N ARG A 227 32.94 -18.13 10.81
CA ARG A 227 32.78 -19.53 11.21
C ARG A 227 33.52 -19.73 12.54
N SER A 228 32.82 -19.64 13.68
CA SER A 228 33.36 -20.17 14.92
C SER A 228 33.06 -21.68 14.97
N GLY A 229 34.13 -22.46 14.91
CA GLY A 229 34.06 -23.91 15.02
C GLY A 229 33.76 -24.35 16.46
N ARG A 230 32.95 -25.40 16.58
CA ARG A 230 33.28 -26.55 17.43
C ARG A 230 32.57 -27.77 16.88
N ALA A 231 33.36 -28.64 16.27
CA ALA A 231 32.98 -29.99 15.93
C ALA A 231 33.07 -30.85 17.20
N THR A 232 32.02 -31.61 17.48
CA THR A 232 32.16 -32.85 18.25
C THR A 232 31.49 -33.96 17.45
N THR A 233 32.33 -34.89 17.03
CA THR A 233 32.05 -36.12 16.29
C THR A 233 31.19 -37.11 17.07
N ALA A 234 30.23 -37.76 16.41
CA ALA A 234 29.86 -39.16 16.71
C ALA A 234 29.08 -39.83 15.55
N ARG A 235 29.85 -40.57 14.74
CA ARG A 235 29.59 -41.95 14.25
C ARG A 235 28.18 -42.38 13.77
N ARG A 236 28.16 -42.74 12.48
CA ARG A 236 27.20 -43.66 11.83
C ARG A 236 26.96 -44.95 12.63
N ARG A 237 25.70 -45.42 12.63
CA ARG A 237 25.41 -46.86 12.52
C ARG A 237 24.03 -47.10 11.89
N THR A 238 24.07 -47.90 10.83
CA THR A 238 22.98 -48.59 10.14
C THR A 238 22.20 -49.52 11.06
N GLY A 239 20.89 -49.68 10.81
CA GLY A 239 20.04 -50.68 11.45
C GLY A 239 18.67 -50.78 10.79
N CYS A 240 18.53 -51.74 9.87
CA CYS A 240 17.29 -52.22 9.29
C CYS A 240 16.61 -53.20 10.28
N SER A 241 15.29 -53.16 10.46
CA SER A 241 14.44 -54.37 10.53
C SER A 241 12.95 -54.04 10.64
N SER A 242 12.21 -54.76 9.82
CA SER A 242 10.77 -54.98 9.70
C SER A 242 10.07 -55.60 10.92
N ALA A 243 8.74 -55.42 11.00
CA ALA A 243 7.71 -56.47 11.26
C ALA A 243 6.33 -55.82 11.53
N THR A 244 5.38 -55.80 10.58
CA THR A 244 4.29 -56.78 10.26
C THR A 244 2.95 -56.60 10.98
N ARG A 245 1.91 -56.39 10.14
CA ARG A 245 0.51 -56.93 10.17
C ARG A 245 -0.39 -56.52 11.37
N THR A 246 -1.70 -56.26 11.21
CA THR A 246 -2.70 -56.93 10.36
C THR A 246 -3.97 -56.06 10.22
N SER A 247 -4.56 -56.01 9.04
CA SER A 247 -5.97 -55.63 8.74
C SER A 247 -6.93 -56.81 9.13
N PRO A 248 -8.27 -56.87 8.86
CA PRO A 248 -9.09 -56.07 7.92
C PRO A 248 -10.60 -55.86 8.24
N THR A 249 -11.30 -55.22 7.27
CA THR A 249 -12.69 -55.43 6.78
C THR A 249 -13.88 -54.93 7.63
N ALA A 250 -14.66 -53.94 7.16
CA ALA A 250 -15.84 -54.01 6.24
C ALA A 250 -17.15 -53.98 7.05
N GLY A 251 -18.27 -53.36 6.67
CA GLY A 251 -18.75 -52.62 5.51
C GLY A 251 -20.26 -52.32 5.71
N TYR A 252 -20.87 -51.51 4.81
CA TYR A 252 -22.33 -51.32 4.56
C TYR A 252 -23.21 -50.80 5.75
N GLY A 253 -23.89 -49.65 5.73
CA GLY A 253 -24.94 -49.13 4.81
C GLY A 253 -26.34 -49.66 5.20
N PRO A 254 -27.51 -49.03 4.88
CA PRO A 254 -27.89 -47.62 4.70
C PRO A 254 -29.23 -47.21 5.38
N ALA A 255 -29.61 -45.92 5.23
CA ALA A 255 -30.96 -45.32 5.06
C ALA A 255 -32.15 -45.66 6.01
N ARG A 256 -32.82 -44.60 6.51
CA ARG A 256 -34.25 -44.31 6.22
C ARG A 256 -34.74 -42.95 6.72
N ARG A 257 -35.52 -42.30 5.84
CA ARG A 257 -36.43 -41.16 6.07
C ARG A 257 -37.56 -41.54 7.05
N SER A 258 -38.09 -40.59 7.81
CA SER A 258 -39.38 -39.92 7.50
C SER A 258 -40.04 -39.24 8.72
N ARG A 259 -40.62 -38.03 8.47
CA ARG A 259 -41.91 -37.49 8.99
C ARG A 259 -41.97 -37.19 10.51
N ARG A 260 -42.72 -36.22 11.07
CA ARG A 260 -43.67 -35.17 10.64
C ARG A 260 -44.00 -34.33 11.91
N ARG A 261 -44.51 -33.12 11.69
CA ARG A 261 -45.44 -32.32 12.55
C ARG A 261 -44.89 -31.61 13.79
N GLY A 262 -45.33 -30.35 13.91
CA GLY A 262 -45.07 -29.37 14.95
C GLY A 262 -45.12 -28.00 14.32
#